data_AF-A0A6M0BDF8-F1
#
_entry.id   AF-A0A6M0BDF8-F1
#
_cell.length_a   1.000
_cell.length_b   1.000
_cell.length_c   1.000
_cell.angle_alpha   90.00
_cell.angle_beta   90.00
_cell.angle_gamma   90.00
#
_symmetry.space_group_name_H-M   'P 1'
#
loop_
_entity.id
_entity.type
_entity.pdbx_description
1 polymer ?
#
loop_
_entity_poly.entity_id
_entity_poly.type
_entity_poly.pdbx_seq_one_letter_code
_entity_poly.pdbx_strand_id
1 'polypeptide(L)' 'MVSSPDLKQSAFDQNPQSSYDLTQEKIKQYHEDGFLIVRNFFQPEEIDPLLRSLTTHAKEYASG' A
#
# COMPACT_ATOMS: atom_id res chain seq x y z
N MET A 1 -34.31 18.39 13.34
CA MET A 1 -33.44 18.03 12.20
C MET A 1 -32.02 18.10 12.70
N VAL A 2 -31.39 16.95 12.95
CA VAL A 2 -30.00 16.88 13.44
C VAL A 2 -29.09 17.02 12.23
N SER A 3 -28.37 18.13 12.17
CA SER A 3 -27.29 18.33 11.20
C SER A 3 -26.16 17.36 11.55
N SER A 4 -25.91 16.41 10.66
CA SER A 4 -24.79 15.47 10.76
C SER A 4 -23.46 16.22 10.86
N PRO A 5 -22.50 15.75 11.67
CA PRO A 5 -21.21 16.40 11.78
C PRO A 5 -20.43 16.23 10.48
N ASP A 6 -19.85 17.34 10.03
CA ASP A 6 -18.83 17.49 8.99
C ASP A 6 -17.68 16.50 9.27
N LEU A 7 -17.80 15.28 8.75
CA LEU A 7 -16.80 14.24 8.88
C LEU A 7 -15.68 14.53 7.88
N LYS A 8 -14.81 15.47 8.27
CA LYS A 8 -13.44 15.70 7.79
C LYS A 8 -13.07 14.90 6.54
N GLN A 9 -13.51 15.41 5.39
CA GLN A 9 -13.13 14.91 4.06
C GLN A 9 -11.62 15.15 3.75
N SER A 10 -10.88 15.72 4.71
CA SER A 10 -9.49 16.15 4.60
C SER A 10 -8.44 15.05 4.85
N ALA A 11 -8.84 13.83 5.20
CA ALA A 11 -7.89 12.75 5.54
C ALA A 11 -7.54 11.82 4.37
N PHE A 12 -8.36 11.78 3.31
CA PHE A 12 -8.12 10.96 2.11
C PHE A 12 -7.43 11.71 0.97
N ASP A 13 -7.31 13.03 1.08
CA ASP A 13 -6.61 13.90 0.11
C ASP A 13 -5.09 13.94 0.33
N GLN A 14 -4.58 13.17 1.29
CA GLN A 14 -3.16 12.81 1.27
C GLN A 14 -2.99 11.76 0.19
N ASN A 15 -2.93 12.18 -1.07
CA ASN A 15 -2.31 11.35 -2.10
C ASN A 15 -0.87 11.15 -1.62
N PRO A 16 -0.50 9.98 -1.05
CA PRO A 16 0.87 9.79 -0.62
C PRO A 16 1.68 9.91 -1.90
N GLN A 17 2.50 10.97 -1.99
CA GLN A 17 3.29 11.21 -3.17
C GLN A 17 4.27 10.05 -3.26
N SER A 18 3.89 9.03 -4.03
CA SER A 18 4.71 7.85 -4.20
C SER A 18 6.05 8.34 -4.70
N SER A 19 7.14 7.96 -4.03
CA SER A 19 8.48 8.23 -4.54
C SER A 19 8.74 7.54 -5.88
N TYR A 20 7.81 6.70 -6.34
CA TYR A 20 7.88 5.98 -7.58
C TYR A 20 6.92 6.56 -8.63
N ASP A 21 7.50 7.21 -9.64
CA ASP A 21 6.73 7.63 -10.81
C ASP A 21 6.28 6.41 -11.63
N LEU A 22 4.97 6.21 -11.67
CA LEU A 22 4.27 5.30 -12.59
C LEU A 22 4.29 5.91 -13.99
N THR A 23 5.34 5.60 -14.75
CA THR A 23 5.47 6.05 -16.14
C THR A 23 4.44 5.36 -17.03
N GLN A 24 4.07 6.03 -18.13
CA GLN A 24 3.15 5.47 -19.14
C GLN A 24 3.65 4.13 -19.71
N GLU A 25 4.97 3.95 -19.82
CA GLU A 25 5.57 2.68 -20.25
C GLU A 25 5.31 1.54 -19.26
N LYS A 26 5.40 1.79 -17.95
CA LYS A 26 5.10 0.77 -16.92
C LYS A 26 3.62 0.42 -16.90
N ILE A 27 2.75 1.41 -17.13
CA ILE A 27 1.31 1.18 -17.27
C ILE A 27 1.03 0.32 -18.50
N LYS A 28 1.67 0.65 -19.64
CA LYS A 28 1.56 -0.16 -20.86
C LYS A 28 2.04 -1.60 -20.62
N GLN A 29 3.19 -1.78 -19.99
CA GLN A 29 3.73 -3.10 -19.65
C GLN A 29 2.75 -3.90 -18.80
N TYR A 30 2.15 -3.30 -17.78
CA TYR A 30 1.13 -3.97 -16.96
C TYR A 30 -0.04 -4.50 -17.80
N HIS A 31 -0.51 -3.73 -18.79
CA HIS A 31 -1.59 -4.16 -19.68
C HIS A 31 -1.18 -5.28 -20.64
N GLU A 32 0.09 -5.32 -21.07
CA GLU A 32 0.62 -6.33 -22.00
C GLU A 32 0.98 -7.63 -21.28
N ASP A 33 1.69 -7.54 -20.16
CA ASP A 33 2.21 -8.69 -19.41
C ASP A 33 1.21 -9.22 -18.37
N GLY A 34 0.20 -8.42 -18.00
CA GLY A 34 -0.76 -8.72 -16.93
C GLY A 34 -0.21 -8.51 -15.51
N PHE A 35 1.06 -8.12 -15.38
CA PHE A 35 1.69 -7.79 -14.10
C PHE A 35 2.79 -6.74 -14.29
N LEU A 36 3.17 -6.08 -13.20
CA LEU A 36 4.28 -5.13 -13.18
C LEU A 36 5.14 -5.39 -11.94
N ILE A 37 6.45 -5.53 -12.13
CA ILE A 37 7.40 -5.68 -11.02
C ILE A 37 8.00 -4.32 -10.70
N VAL A 38 7.71 -3.82 -9.49
CA VAL A 38 8.33 -2.60 -8.97
C VAL A 38 9.38 -2.96 -7.93
N ARG A 39 10.66 -2.81 -8.30
CA ARG A 39 11.78 -3.10 -7.40
C ARG A 39 11.94 -1.97 -6.39
N ASN A 40 12.34 -2.33 -5.17
CA ASN A 40 12.59 -1.38 -4.08
C ASN A 40 11.41 -0.42 -3.84
N PHE A 41 10.17 -0.93 -3.99
CA PHE A 41 8.97 -0.13 -3.79
C PHE A 41 8.85 0.37 -2.35
N PHE A 42 9.22 -0.47 -1.39
CA PHE A 42 9.31 -0.13 0.02
C PHE A 42 10.75 0.14 0.40
N GLN A 43 10.96 1.14 1.25
CA GLN A 43 12.20 1.26 2.00
C GLN A 43 12.28 0.16 3.08
N PRO A 44 13.49 -0.27 3.48
CA PRO A 44 13.67 -1.26 4.53
C PRO A 44 12.90 -0.93 5.82
N GLU A 45 12.89 0.35 6.20
CA GLU A 45 12.24 0.84 7.40
C GLU A 45 10.70 0.72 7.34
N GLU A 46 10.13 0.70 6.13
CA GLU A 46 8.69 0.55 5.91
C GLU A 46 8.27 -0.93 5.90
N ILE A 47 9.11 -1.81 5.35
CA ILE A 47 8.76 -3.23 5.16
C ILE A 47 9.00 -4.07 6.43
N ASP A 48 10.01 -3.73 7.23
CA ASP A 48 10.37 -4.45 8.45
C ASP A 48 9.20 -4.62 9.46
N PRO A 49 8.45 -3.56 9.85
CA PRO A 49 7.32 -3.74 10.76
C PRO A 49 6.20 -4.59 10.17
N LEU A 50 5.96 -4.50 8.86
CA LEU A 50 4.96 -5.30 8.15
C LEU A 50 5.34 -6.79 8.17
N LEU A 51 6.59 -7.11 7.85
CA LEU A 51 7.10 -8.49 7.88
C LEU A 51 7.03 -9.10 9.28
N ARG A 52 7.38 -8.34 10.32
CA ARG A 52 7.28 -8.80 11.71
C ARG A 52 5.84 -9.11 12.10
N SER A 53 4.90 -8.24 11.73
CA SER A 53 3.47 -8.45 12.00
C SER A 53 2.95 -9.72 11.31
N LEU A 54 3.22 -9.87 10.01
CA LEU A 54 2.82 -11.05 9.24
C LEU A 54 3.40 -12.35 9.80
N THR A 55 4.68 -12.33 10.20
CA THR A 55 5.35 -13.52 10.75
C THR A 55 4.78 -13.91 12.12
N THR A 56 4.42 -12.92 12.95
CA THR A 56 3.81 -13.18 14.26
C THR A 56 2.46 -13.88 14.10
N HIS A 57 1.58 -13.35 13.24
CA HIS A 57 0.29 -13.96 12.98
C HIS A 57 0.40 -15.34 12.32
N ALA A 58 1.32 -15.53 11.37
CA ALA A 58 1.51 -16.85 10.75
C ALA A 58 1.90 -17.93 11.77
N LYS A 59 2.69 -17.59 12.80
CA LYS A 59 3.06 -18.53 13.88
C LYS A 59 1.90 -18.85 14.80
N GLU A 60 1.01 -17.89 15.06
CA GLU A 60 -0.21 -18.12 15.85
C GLU A 60 -1.15 -19.12 15.15
N TYR A 61 -1.31 -19.03 13.83
CA TYR A 61 -2.12 -19.99 13.06
C TYR A 61 -1.48 -21.36 12.89
N ALA A 62 -0.13 -21.45 12.80
CA ALA A 62 0.56 -22.72 12.63
C ALA A 62 0.69 -23.54 13.93
N SER A 63 0.44 -22.92 15.09
CA SER A 63 0.59 -23.54 16.41
C SER A 63 -0.76 -23.86 17.09
N GLY A 64 -1.87 -23.68 16.38
CA GLY A 64 -3.25 -23.93 16.85
C GLY A 64 -3.85 -25.21 16.30
#